data_AF-A0A0N7L9G4-F1
#
_entry.id   AF-A0A0N7L9G4-F1
#
_cell.length_a   1.000
_cell.length_b   1.000
_cell.length_c   1.000
_cell.angle_alpha   90.00
_cell.angle_beta   90.00
_cell.angle_gamma   90.00
#
_symmetry.space_group_name_H-M   'P 1'
#
loop_
_entity.id
_entity.type
_entity.pdbx_description
1 polymer ?
#
loop_
_entity_poly.entity_id
_entity_poly.type
_entity_poly.pdbx_seq_one_letter_code
_entity_poly.pdbx_strand_id
1 'polypeptide(L)'
;MLDLQQVYRAQLMSLWEGIEGSQKFLPYVPGRHLIAEASSFTELNAATYKPKQGVALFLLDDLLLVAVRKKRQMSARVRLVAERCFSLGEIIVIDLKDGGELTNAVKIKRGKETFVYRTERAEDKRALLNAFRKVAEELANKRRKESLAEAEARKRESTLVGGGAGAGGAMSRTTAGGRIHASTLLGPHGASSGTGENGSVLAAAAATAATEKKDPGRWINDFSDELAVAIALREWGDAVSMVEKGKGALSTYDVADPAHQSLSAKLAHHTSLLVAAITHDLSSPYLKKTSVVRNASYLLRLDKGEKAREIFLAARSELLRRRSRQIKFEGDVSLYISELALVHFTLVKNTSEWYMSAFKDNRMASGFVRWASAQIEAYAEIFRRQVYGVADQDPKVVSEAIEITKSSANQLKEVGLSFGFLLEDLLKPDGTDRPIPALTLTLADEPSEAATHRLSAQEIRRQSAMLHR
;
A
#
# COMPACT_ATOMS: atom_id res chain seq x y z
N MET A 1 32.27 -32.55 -2.19
CA MET A 1 31.06 -31.97 -2.80
C MET A 1 30.02 -33.01 -3.22
N LEU A 2 30.41 -34.19 -3.77
CA LEU A 2 29.45 -35.23 -4.18
C LEU A 2 28.58 -35.78 -3.02
N ASP A 3 29.17 -35.97 -1.84
CA ASP A 3 28.52 -36.61 -0.68
C ASP A 3 27.22 -35.91 -0.25
N LEU A 4 27.25 -34.58 -0.05
CA LEU A 4 26.08 -33.80 0.38
C LEU A 4 24.93 -33.85 -0.64
N GLN A 5 25.23 -33.89 -1.94
CA GLN A 5 24.22 -34.06 -2.99
C GLN A 5 23.59 -35.46 -2.96
N GLN A 6 24.36 -36.50 -2.61
CA GLN A 6 23.83 -37.85 -2.42
C GLN A 6 22.93 -37.94 -1.19
N VAL A 7 23.29 -37.29 -0.08
CA VAL A 7 22.44 -37.20 1.14
C VAL A 7 21.11 -36.52 0.82
N TYR A 8 21.11 -35.37 0.15
CA TYR A 8 19.87 -34.67 -0.24
C TYR A 8 19.01 -35.49 -1.20
N ARG A 9 19.63 -36.19 -2.15
CA ARG A 9 18.92 -37.12 -3.04
C ARG A 9 18.29 -38.28 -2.26
N ALA A 10 18.99 -38.87 -1.29
CA ALA A 10 18.47 -39.95 -0.45
C ALA A 10 17.28 -39.49 0.41
N GLN A 11 17.35 -38.30 1.01
CA GLN A 11 16.24 -37.69 1.75
C GLN A 11 15.00 -37.49 0.85
N LEU A 12 15.19 -36.97 -0.36
CA LEU A 12 14.07 -36.73 -1.30
C LEU A 12 13.45 -38.04 -1.80
N MET A 13 14.26 -39.08 -2.06
CA MET A 13 13.75 -40.41 -2.45
C MET A 13 12.97 -41.07 -1.31
N SER A 14 13.45 -40.99 -0.06
CA SER A 14 12.72 -41.47 1.13
C SER A 14 11.36 -40.77 1.29
N LEU A 15 11.30 -39.47 1.04
CA LEU A 15 10.05 -38.71 1.06
C LEU A 15 9.09 -39.09 -0.09
N TRP A 16 9.61 -39.44 -1.27
CA TRP A 16 8.81 -39.99 -2.37
C TRP A 16 8.22 -41.37 -2.09
N GLU A 17 8.96 -42.25 -1.40
CA GLU A 17 8.46 -43.55 -0.96
C GLU A 17 7.44 -43.44 0.19
N GLY A 18 7.66 -42.50 1.11
CA GLY A 18 6.80 -42.29 2.29
C GLY A 18 5.48 -41.56 2.01
N ILE A 19 5.41 -40.72 0.95
CA ILE A 19 4.25 -39.87 0.64
C ILE A 19 3.72 -40.15 -0.77
N GLU A 20 2.56 -40.80 -0.83
CA GLU A 20 1.89 -41.18 -2.07
C GLU A 20 1.55 -39.92 -2.91
N GLY A 21 1.98 -39.88 -4.16
CA GLY A 21 1.75 -38.76 -5.09
C GLY A 21 2.72 -37.57 -4.96
N SER A 22 3.65 -37.57 -4.00
CA SER A 22 4.60 -36.46 -3.79
C SER A 22 5.53 -36.20 -4.99
N GLN A 23 5.89 -37.23 -5.76
CA GLN A 23 6.71 -37.12 -6.98
C GLN A 23 6.13 -36.14 -8.03
N LYS A 24 4.80 -35.98 -8.08
CA LYS A 24 4.13 -35.02 -8.98
C LYS A 24 4.36 -33.56 -8.56
N PHE A 25 4.52 -33.33 -7.26
CA PHE A 25 4.65 -31.99 -6.68
C PHE A 25 6.11 -31.58 -6.43
N LEU A 26 7.00 -32.55 -6.25
CA LEU A 26 8.42 -32.36 -5.97
C LEU A 26 9.27 -32.94 -7.10
N PRO A 27 9.48 -32.21 -8.22
CA PRO A 27 10.43 -32.63 -9.24
C PRO A 27 11.87 -32.63 -8.69
N TYR A 28 12.78 -33.38 -9.31
CA TYR A 28 14.19 -33.37 -8.92
C TYR A 28 14.86 -32.05 -9.32
N VAL A 29 15.33 -31.28 -8.35
CA VAL A 29 16.11 -30.05 -8.55
C VAL A 29 17.39 -30.15 -7.69
N PRO A 30 18.60 -29.97 -8.27
CA PRO A 30 19.85 -30.06 -7.50
C PRO A 30 19.88 -29.06 -6.34
N GLY A 31 20.23 -29.54 -5.14
CA GLY A 31 20.28 -28.74 -3.91
C GLY A 31 18.98 -28.72 -3.09
N ARG A 32 17.85 -29.20 -3.64
CA ARG A 32 16.59 -29.33 -2.90
C ARG A 32 16.73 -30.37 -1.80
N HIS A 33 16.39 -30.00 -0.56
CA HIS A 33 16.52 -30.86 0.62
C HIS A 33 15.42 -30.60 1.65
N LEU A 34 15.20 -31.57 2.54
CA LEU A 34 14.20 -31.44 3.61
C LEU A 34 14.81 -30.69 4.80
N ILE A 35 14.11 -29.65 5.27
CA ILE A 35 14.59 -28.77 6.36
C ILE A 35 13.81 -28.99 7.65
N ALA A 36 12.49 -29.23 7.56
CA ALA A 36 11.68 -29.59 8.71
C ALA A 36 10.49 -30.49 8.32
N GLU A 37 10.16 -31.43 9.20
CA GLU A 37 8.94 -32.23 9.16
C GLU A 37 8.05 -31.88 10.36
N ALA A 38 6.76 -31.70 10.12
CA ALA A 38 5.75 -31.48 11.15
C ALA A 38 4.53 -32.37 10.90
N SER A 39 4.52 -33.55 11.50
CA SER A 39 3.57 -34.64 11.21
C SER A 39 2.22 -34.56 11.95
N SER A 40 2.06 -33.60 12.86
CA SER A 40 1.01 -33.56 13.89
C SER A 40 -0.15 -32.57 13.63
N PHE A 41 -0.22 -31.94 12.46
CA PHE A 41 -1.17 -30.83 12.21
C PHE A 41 -2.59 -31.28 11.78
N THR A 42 -3.56 -30.39 11.94
CA THR A 42 -4.96 -30.53 11.51
C THR A 42 -5.34 -29.30 10.69
N GLU A 43 -5.77 -29.49 9.44
CA GLU A 43 -6.34 -28.42 8.62
C GLU A 43 -7.73 -28.05 9.15
N LEU A 44 -7.96 -26.75 9.38
CA LEU A 44 -9.24 -26.17 9.73
C LEU A 44 -9.84 -25.46 8.51
N ASN A 45 -11.17 -25.42 8.42
CA ASN A 45 -11.84 -24.57 7.43
C ASN A 45 -11.61 -23.09 7.77
N ALA A 46 -11.09 -22.30 6.83
CA ALA A 46 -10.73 -20.90 7.05
C ALA A 46 -11.92 -19.95 7.34
N ALA A 47 -13.17 -20.36 7.04
CA ALA A 47 -14.36 -19.58 7.32
C ALA A 47 -15.07 -19.98 8.63
N THR A 48 -15.03 -21.26 8.99
CA THR A 48 -15.80 -21.80 10.15
C THR A 48 -14.92 -22.32 11.29
N TYR A 49 -13.59 -22.33 11.13
CA TYR A 49 -12.58 -22.88 12.04
C TYR A 49 -12.79 -24.35 12.48
N LYS A 50 -13.78 -25.06 11.90
CA LYS A 50 -14.02 -26.48 12.19
C LYS A 50 -12.89 -27.36 11.61
N PRO A 51 -12.44 -28.40 12.33
CA PRO A 51 -11.49 -29.39 11.82
C PRO A 51 -12.00 -30.06 10.53
N LYS A 52 -11.14 -30.09 9.50
CA LYS A 52 -11.42 -30.72 8.21
C LYS A 52 -10.69 -32.06 8.07
N GLN A 53 -9.38 -32.07 8.27
CA GLN A 53 -8.55 -33.28 8.08
C GLN A 53 -7.19 -33.19 8.78
N GLY A 54 -6.65 -34.33 9.19
CA GLY A 54 -5.27 -34.41 9.70
C GLY A 54 -4.25 -34.29 8.57
N VAL A 55 -3.25 -33.44 8.74
CA VAL A 55 -2.19 -33.18 7.75
C VAL A 55 -0.79 -33.27 8.37
N ALA A 56 0.19 -33.51 7.52
CA ALA A 56 1.60 -33.39 7.80
C ALA A 56 2.20 -32.33 6.84
N LEU A 57 3.07 -31.48 7.37
CA LEU A 57 3.72 -30.39 6.67
C LEU A 57 5.21 -30.71 6.53
N PHE A 58 5.73 -30.70 5.29
CA PHE A 58 7.13 -30.94 4.99
C PHE A 58 7.71 -29.68 4.35
N LEU A 59 8.64 -29.03 5.03
CA LEU A 59 9.30 -27.81 4.59
C LEU A 59 10.64 -28.16 3.94
N LEU A 60 10.77 -27.82 2.66
CA LEU A 60 12.00 -27.89 1.89
C LEU A 60 12.61 -26.47 1.76
N ASP A 61 13.72 -26.35 1.03
CA ASP A 61 14.42 -25.09 0.77
C ASP A 61 13.61 -24.08 -0.05
N ASP A 62 12.77 -24.53 -0.98
CA ASP A 62 11.99 -23.66 -1.86
C ASP A 62 10.48 -23.96 -1.90
N LEU A 63 10.06 -25.10 -1.33
CA LEU A 63 8.69 -25.61 -1.36
C LEU A 63 8.21 -26.03 0.03
N LEU A 64 6.91 -25.84 0.28
CA LEU A 64 6.17 -26.45 1.38
C LEU A 64 5.21 -27.50 0.81
N LEU A 65 5.41 -28.78 1.14
CA LEU A 65 4.48 -29.86 0.80
C LEU A 65 3.49 -30.08 1.95
N VAL A 66 2.21 -30.23 1.61
CA VAL A 66 1.12 -30.59 2.51
C VAL A 66 0.59 -31.97 2.13
N ALA A 67 0.78 -32.93 3.03
CA ALA A 67 0.27 -34.29 2.88
C ALA A 67 -0.89 -34.55 3.85
N VAL A 68 -1.95 -35.20 3.38
CA VAL A 68 -3.10 -35.60 4.20
C VAL A 68 -2.86 -36.99 4.79
N ARG A 69 -3.19 -37.14 6.08
CA ARG A 69 -3.20 -38.43 6.79
C ARG A 69 -4.50 -39.17 6.48
N LYS A 70 -4.45 -40.12 5.53
CA LYS A 70 -5.62 -40.91 5.12
C LYS A 70 -5.63 -42.26 5.82
N LYS A 71 -6.64 -42.50 6.67
CA LYS A 71 -6.88 -43.80 7.33
C LYS A 71 -7.75 -44.67 6.43
N ARG A 72 -7.26 -45.82 5.98
CA ARG A 72 -8.03 -46.78 5.15
C ARG A 72 -8.82 -47.71 6.08
N GLN A 73 -10.11 -47.92 5.84
CA GLN A 73 -10.99 -48.69 6.74
C GLN A 73 -10.51 -50.12 7.05
N MET A 74 -9.63 -50.69 6.24
CA MET A 74 -9.16 -52.09 6.35
C MET A 74 -7.69 -52.24 6.79
N SER A 75 -7.02 -51.19 7.30
CA SER A 75 -5.62 -51.31 7.77
C SER A 75 -5.24 -50.30 8.84
N ALA A 76 -4.44 -50.73 9.81
CA ALA A 76 -3.94 -49.89 10.91
C ALA A 76 -2.85 -48.89 10.50
N ARG A 77 -2.23 -49.05 9.32
CA ARG A 77 -1.19 -48.12 8.83
C ARG A 77 -1.83 -46.88 8.20
N VAL A 78 -1.62 -45.72 8.82
CA VAL A 78 -1.93 -44.40 8.23
C VAL A 78 -1.00 -44.17 7.04
N ARG A 79 -1.55 -43.81 5.87
CA ARG A 79 -0.76 -43.35 4.72
C ARG A 79 -0.81 -41.84 4.60
N LEU A 80 0.31 -41.26 4.19
CA LEU A 80 0.41 -39.87 3.77
C LEU A 80 0.19 -39.77 2.26
N VAL A 81 -0.70 -38.87 1.85
CA VAL A 81 -0.97 -38.58 0.43
C VAL A 81 -0.72 -37.10 0.19
N ALA A 82 0.15 -36.76 -0.75
CA ALA A 82 0.40 -35.37 -1.12
C ALA A 82 -0.86 -34.74 -1.75
N GLU A 83 -1.39 -33.68 -1.13
CA GLU A 83 -2.57 -32.96 -1.68
C GLU A 83 -2.16 -31.63 -2.31
N ARG A 84 -1.28 -30.87 -1.64
CA ARG A 84 -0.91 -29.50 -2.07
C ARG A 84 0.58 -29.27 -1.90
N CYS A 85 1.12 -28.41 -2.75
CA CYS A 85 2.48 -27.90 -2.63
C CYS A 85 2.46 -26.40 -2.90
N PHE A 86 3.26 -25.65 -2.14
CA PHE A 86 3.32 -24.21 -2.19
C PHE A 86 4.77 -23.75 -2.38
N SER A 87 5.02 -22.83 -3.31
CA SER A 87 6.32 -22.15 -3.35
C SER A 87 6.42 -21.17 -2.19
N LEU A 88 7.55 -21.20 -1.47
CA LEU A 88 7.83 -20.29 -0.36
C LEU A 88 7.84 -18.82 -0.80
N GLY A 89 8.06 -18.54 -2.08
CA GLY A 89 7.97 -17.20 -2.65
C GLY A 89 6.55 -16.65 -2.86
N GLU A 90 5.51 -17.50 -2.83
CA GLU A 90 4.11 -17.11 -3.06
C GLU A 90 3.26 -17.06 -1.79
N ILE A 91 3.76 -17.61 -0.68
CA ILE A 91 2.99 -17.78 0.57
C ILE A 91 3.47 -16.85 1.67
N ILE A 92 2.53 -16.48 2.53
CA ILE A 92 2.79 -15.75 3.78
C ILE A 92 2.26 -16.61 4.92
N VAL A 93 3.17 -17.00 5.83
CA VAL A 93 2.83 -17.70 7.06
C VAL A 93 2.59 -16.68 8.17
N ILE A 94 1.42 -16.76 8.80
CA ILE A 94 0.95 -15.85 9.85
C ILE A 94 0.71 -16.68 11.11
N ASP A 95 1.38 -16.30 12.19
CA ASP A 95 1.10 -16.85 13.51
C ASP A 95 -0.25 -16.30 14.02
N LEU A 96 -1.18 -17.19 14.37
CA LEU A 96 -2.42 -16.80 15.04
C LEU A 96 -2.22 -16.93 16.55
N LYS A 97 -2.49 -15.83 17.26
CA LYS A 97 -2.55 -15.84 18.73
C LYS A 97 -3.68 -16.73 19.21
N ASP A 98 -3.46 -17.38 20.33
CA ASP A 98 -4.42 -18.30 20.93
C ASP A 98 -5.63 -17.53 21.49
N GLY A 99 -6.83 -18.04 21.26
CA GLY A 99 -8.08 -17.41 21.70
C GLY A 99 -9.30 -18.31 21.53
N GLY A 100 -10.06 -18.50 22.61
CA GLY A 100 -11.22 -19.40 22.63
C GLY A 100 -10.84 -20.83 22.25
N GLU A 101 -11.61 -21.44 21.34
CA GLU A 101 -11.36 -22.80 20.81
C GLU A 101 -10.13 -22.90 19.88
N LEU A 102 -9.53 -21.77 19.49
CA LEU A 102 -8.41 -21.73 18.56
C LEU A 102 -7.08 -21.55 19.31
N THR A 103 -6.45 -22.67 19.66
CA THR A 103 -5.10 -22.72 20.25
C THR A 103 -4.10 -23.30 19.25
N ASN A 104 -2.84 -22.86 19.33
CA ASN A 104 -1.71 -23.32 18.53
C ASN A 104 -1.98 -23.34 17.01
N ALA A 105 -2.65 -22.30 16.51
CA ALA A 105 -2.98 -22.17 15.10
C ALA A 105 -1.93 -21.38 14.30
N VAL A 106 -1.77 -21.74 13.03
CA VAL A 106 -0.93 -21.09 12.02
C VAL A 106 -1.75 -20.92 10.75
N LYS A 107 -1.71 -19.73 10.15
CA LYS A 107 -2.46 -19.38 8.94
C LYS A 107 -1.51 -19.19 7.77
N ILE A 108 -1.69 -19.96 6.70
CA ILE A 108 -0.92 -19.84 5.46
C ILE A 108 -1.80 -19.18 4.41
N LYS A 109 -1.35 -18.04 3.88
CA LYS A 109 -2.05 -17.28 2.85
C LYS A 109 -1.29 -17.37 1.53
N ARG A 110 -1.97 -17.74 0.45
CA ARG A 110 -1.45 -17.75 -0.93
C ARG A 110 -2.30 -16.81 -1.79
N GLY A 111 -1.81 -15.60 -2.07
CA GLY A 111 -2.56 -14.60 -2.84
C GLY A 111 -3.93 -14.27 -2.23
N LYS A 112 -5.02 -14.82 -2.80
CA LYS A 112 -6.40 -14.69 -2.30
C LYS A 112 -6.85 -15.85 -1.42
N GLU A 113 -6.20 -17.01 -1.50
CA GLU A 113 -6.52 -18.21 -0.74
C GLU A 113 -5.98 -18.14 0.69
N THR A 114 -6.65 -18.81 1.62
CA THR A 114 -6.27 -18.88 3.04
C THR A 114 -6.51 -20.28 3.56
N PHE A 115 -5.48 -20.85 4.17
CA PHE A 115 -5.52 -22.13 4.87
C PHE A 115 -5.16 -21.91 6.33
N VAL A 116 -5.83 -22.61 7.24
CA VAL A 116 -5.56 -22.52 8.69
C VAL A 116 -5.24 -23.91 9.18
N TYR A 117 -4.16 -24.04 9.93
CA TYR A 117 -3.66 -25.30 10.46
C TYR A 117 -3.51 -25.18 11.98
N ARG A 118 -4.03 -26.16 12.72
CA ARG A 118 -3.93 -26.30 14.17
C ARG A 118 -2.96 -27.43 14.51
N THR A 119 -2.14 -27.28 15.53
CA THR A 119 -1.45 -28.42 16.17
C THR A 119 -1.89 -28.53 17.63
N GLU A 120 -1.75 -29.72 18.20
CA GLU A 120 -1.97 -29.95 19.64
C GLU A 120 -0.74 -29.56 20.47
N ARG A 121 0.46 -29.55 19.85
CA ARG A 121 1.73 -29.27 20.52
C ARG A 121 2.26 -27.88 20.15
N ALA A 122 2.35 -27.00 21.15
CA ALA A 122 2.95 -25.67 20.98
C ALA A 122 4.42 -25.71 20.53
N GLU A 123 5.14 -26.79 20.87
CA GLU A 123 6.51 -27.04 20.43
C GLU A 123 6.61 -27.20 18.90
N ASP A 124 5.75 -28.03 18.31
CA ASP A 124 5.69 -28.26 16.86
C ASP A 124 5.37 -26.95 16.11
N LYS A 125 4.45 -26.13 16.65
CA LYS A 125 4.15 -24.79 16.13
C LYS A 125 5.39 -23.89 16.14
N ARG A 126 6.10 -23.82 17.27
CA ARG A 126 7.28 -22.96 17.44
C ARG A 126 8.45 -23.44 16.58
N ALA A 127 8.68 -24.75 16.50
CA ALA A 127 9.69 -25.35 15.64
C ALA A 127 9.42 -25.04 14.16
N LEU A 128 8.17 -25.24 13.70
CA LEU A 128 7.77 -24.96 12.33
C LEU A 128 7.93 -23.47 11.97
N LEU A 129 7.46 -22.55 12.82
CA LEU A 129 7.60 -21.10 12.60
C LEU A 129 9.07 -20.65 12.58
N ASN A 130 9.92 -21.22 13.42
CA ASN A 130 11.36 -20.94 13.40
C ASN A 130 12.04 -21.49 12.14
N ALA A 131 11.67 -22.69 11.69
CA ALA A 131 12.14 -23.25 10.42
C ALA A 131 11.73 -22.36 9.24
N PHE A 132 10.46 -21.94 9.15
CA PHE A 132 10.01 -21.00 8.11
C PHE A 132 10.79 -19.69 8.09
N ARG A 133 11.09 -19.10 9.26
CA ARG A 133 11.90 -17.87 9.35
C ARG A 133 13.30 -18.09 8.78
N LYS A 134 13.97 -19.18 9.19
CA LYS A 134 15.32 -19.54 8.71
C LYS A 134 15.33 -19.73 7.19
N VAL A 135 14.38 -20.50 6.64
CA VAL A 135 14.32 -20.76 5.19
C VAL A 135 13.96 -19.49 4.41
N ALA A 136 13.04 -18.67 4.92
CA ALA A 136 12.69 -17.40 4.27
C ALA A 136 13.88 -16.42 4.23
N GLU A 137 14.70 -16.38 5.29
CA GLU A 137 15.93 -15.59 5.33
C GLU A 137 17.00 -16.13 4.38
N GLU A 138 17.21 -17.46 4.35
CA GLU A 138 18.16 -18.10 3.44
C GLU A 138 17.77 -17.89 1.97
N LEU A 139 16.49 -18.05 1.63
CA LEU A 139 15.93 -17.81 0.30
C LEU A 139 16.03 -16.32 -0.09
N ALA A 140 15.75 -15.40 0.84
CA ALA A 140 15.94 -13.96 0.61
C ALA A 140 17.42 -13.59 0.37
N ASN A 141 18.34 -14.17 1.14
CA ASN A 141 19.78 -13.96 0.98
C ASN A 141 20.32 -14.59 -0.32
N LYS A 142 19.80 -15.74 -0.73
CA LYS A 142 20.09 -16.37 -2.03
C LYS A 142 19.62 -15.47 -3.19
N ARG A 143 18.37 -15.01 -3.17
CA ARG A 143 17.83 -14.08 -4.19
C ARG A 143 18.61 -12.76 -4.26
N ARG A 144 19.03 -12.19 -3.12
CA ARG A 144 19.89 -10.99 -3.09
C ARG A 144 21.23 -11.27 -3.78
N LYS A 145 21.92 -12.36 -3.43
CA LYS A 145 23.19 -12.75 -4.05
C LYS A 145 23.06 -13.00 -5.55
N GLU A 146 22.00 -13.69 -5.99
CA GLU A 146 21.70 -13.92 -7.40
C GLU A 146 21.45 -12.60 -8.15
N SER A 147 20.65 -11.68 -7.58
CA SER A 147 20.39 -10.36 -8.20
C SER A 147 21.64 -9.46 -8.28
N LEU A 148 22.54 -9.54 -7.29
CA LEU A 148 23.82 -8.83 -7.31
C LEU A 148 24.78 -9.41 -8.36
N ALA A 149 24.89 -10.74 -8.43
CA ALA A 149 25.70 -11.42 -9.43
C ALA A 149 25.20 -11.17 -10.86
N GLU A 150 23.88 -11.13 -11.08
CA GLU A 150 23.29 -10.80 -12.38
C GLU A 150 23.52 -9.32 -12.75
N ALA A 151 23.42 -8.40 -11.79
CA ALA A 151 23.75 -6.98 -12.00
C ALA A 151 25.24 -6.77 -12.33
N GLU A 152 26.14 -7.52 -11.68
CA GLU A 152 27.58 -7.50 -12.00
C GLU A 152 27.89 -8.14 -13.36
N ALA A 153 27.22 -9.25 -13.71
CA ALA A 153 27.35 -9.88 -15.02
C ALA A 153 26.90 -8.94 -16.15
N ARG A 154 25.73 -8.31 -16.03
CA ARG A 154 25.22 -7.32 -17.01
C ARG A 154 26.14 -6.09 -17.12
N LYS A 155 26.76 -5.64 -16.03
CA LYS A 155 27.78 -4.57 -16.06
C LYS A 155 29.05 -4.99 -16.83
N ARG A 156 29.50 -6.24 -16.67
CA ARG A 156 30.65 -6.81 -17.41
C ARG A 156 30.36 -7.06 -18.90
N GLU A 157 29.14 -7.47 -19.22
CA GLU A 157 28.69 -7.66 -20.61
C GLU A 157 28.56 -6.31 -21.35
N SER A 158 27.96 -5.32 -20.70
CA SER A 158 27.84 -3.96 -21.24
C SER A 158 29.18 -3.27 -21.49
N THR A 159 30.26 -3.66 -20.79
CA THR A 159 31.62 -3.12 -21.01
C THR A 159 32.38 -3.80 -22.14
N LEU A 160 31.90 -4.94 -22.66
CA LEU A 160 32.55 -5.69 -23.74
C LEU A 160 31.91 -5.45 -25.13
N VAL A 161 30.64 -5.04 -25.19
CA VAL A 161 29.92 -4.82 -26.47
C VAL A 161 30.13 -3.42 -27.07
N GLY A 162 30.68 -2.46 -26.29
CA GLY A 162 30.87 -1.07 -26.72
C GLY A 162 31.97 -0.80 -27.76
N GLY A 163 32.63 -1.82 -28.30
CA GLY A 163 33.81 -1.69 -29.16
C GLY A 163 33.67 -2.38 -30.52
N GLY A 164 32.81 -1.89 -31.42
CA GLY A 164 32.70 -2.46 -32.77
C GLY A 164 31.80 -1.73 -33.77
N ALA A 165 32.44 -1.17 -34.82
CA ALA A 165 31.90 -0.80 -36.13
C ALA A 165 30.81 0.30 -36.26
N GLY A 166 31.08 1.30 -37.11
CA GLY A 166 30.10 2.29 -37.58
C GLY A 166 30.76 3.57 -38.14
N ALA A 167 31.03 3.62 -39.45
CA ALA A 167 31.70 4.75 -40.11
C ALA A 167 30.73 5.67 -40.89
N GLY A 168 31.11 6.95 -41.05
CA GLY A 168 30.37 8.03 -41.75
C GLY A 168 29.95 9.13 -40.76
N GLY A 169 30.53 10.33 -40.74
CA GLY A 169 30.46 11.36 -41.80
C GLY A 169 29.26 12.30 -41.52
N ALA A 170 29.39 13.62 -41.34
CA ALA A 170 30.53 14.51 -41.48
C ALA A 170 30.39 15.85 -40.70
N MET A 171 31.54 16.48 -40.42
CA MET A 171 31.81 17.94 -40.39
C MET A 171 30.84 18.93 -39.67
N SER A 172 31.30 19.49 -38.54
CA SER A 172 31.53 20.94 -38.47
C SER A 172 32.63 21.35 -37.47
N ARG A 173 33.40 22.36 -37.86
CA ARG A 173 34.51 23.04 -37.15
C ARG A 173 33.91 23.97 -36.07
N THR A 174 34.54 24.43 -34.97
CA THR A 174 35.91 24.41 -34.38
C THR A 174 35.75 24.77 -32.86
N THR A 175 36.70 24.75 -31.92
CA THR A 175 38.19 24.76 -31.94
C THR A 175 38.77 24.17 -30.62
N ALA A 176 40.08 23.93 -30.60
CA ALA A 176 41.01 23.95 -29.43
C ALA A 176 40.70 23.14 -28.15
N GLY A 177 41.57 22.15 -27.85
CA GLY A 177 42.06 21.96 -26.47
C GLY A 177 41.87 20.62 -25.76
N GLY A 178 41.95 19.45 -26.42
CA GLY A 178 41.87 18.15 -25.74
C GLY A 178 42.97 17.16 -26.12
N ARG A 179 44.01 17.00 -25.29
CA ARG A 179 44.99 15.90 -25.41
C ARG A 179 44.44 14.66 -24.70
N ILE A 180 44.12 13.62 -25.47
CA ILE A 180 43.70 12.33 -24.91
C ILE A 180 44.97 11.54 -24.53
N HIS A 181 45.20 11.35 -23.23
CA HIS A 181 46.20 10.37 -22.76
C HIS A 181 45.58 8.97 -22.80
N ALA A 182 45.91 8.21 -23.85
CA ALA A 182 45.76 6.76 -23.83
C ALA A 182 46.75 6.18 -22.81
N SER A 183 46.26 5.37 -21.87
CA SER A 183 47.10 4.79 -20.83
C SER A 183 47.71 3.46 -21.29
N THR A 184 49.02 3.35 -21.11
CA THR A 184 49.76 2.11 -20.78
C THR A 184 49.67 0.94 -21.76
N LEU A 185 50.66 0.85 -22.66
CA LEU A 185 51.16 -0.45 -23.14
C LEU A 185 52.63 -0.34 -23.60
N LEU A 186 53.57 -0.54 -22.68
CA LEU A 186 54.94 -0.91 -23.01
C LEU A 186 55.57 -1.74 -21.89
N GLY A 187 56.31 -2.78 -22.28
CA GLY A 187 57.03 -3.69 -21.38
C GLY A 187 58.34 -3.12 -20.82
N PRO A 188 59.07 -3.91 -20.01
CA PRO A 188 60.00 -3.36 -19.01
C PRO A 188 61.44 -3.26 -19.52
N HIS A 189 62.15 -2.19 -19.14
CA HIS A 189 63.61 -2.20 -19.03
C HIS A 189 64.15 -1.09 -18.09
N GLY A 190 65.01 -1.49 -17.15
CA GLY A 190 66.29 -0.81 -16.94
C GLY A 190 66.39 0.43 -16.04
N ALA A 191 66.63 0.16 -14.75
CA ALA A 191 67.66 0.81 -13.91
C ALA A 191 67.42 2.15 -13.15
N SER A 192 68.14 2.21 -12.02
CA SER A 192 68.53 3.35 -11.16
C SER A 192 67.47 4.12 -10.34
N SER A 193 67.36 3.69 -9.07
CA SER A 193 67.54 4.49 -7.83
C SER A 193 66.65 5.70 -7.51
N GLY A 194 66.06 5.67 -6.31
CA GLY A 194 65.94 6.87 -5.47
C GLY A 194 64.56 7.18 -4.85
N THR A 195 64.29 6.59 -3.68
CA THR A 195 63.52 7.18 -2.55
C THR A 195 62.22 7.98 -2.81
N GLY A 196 61.08 7.53 -2.24
CA GLY A 196 60.00 8.47 -1.87
C GLY A 196 58.53 8.08 -2.11
N GLU A 197 58.20 6.78 -2.24
CA GLU A 197 56.80 6.36 -2.43
C GLU A 197 55.97 6.53 -1.14
N ASN A 198 55.27 7.66 -1.00
CA ASN A 198 54.09 7.81 -0.13
C ASN A 198 53.21 9.06 -0.40
N GLY A 199 53.61 9.97 -1.30
CA GLY A 199 52.86 11.21 -1.59
C GLY A 199 51.81 11.14 -2.72
N SER A 200 51.91 10.15 -3.62
CA SER A 200 51.18 10.14 -4.90
C SER A 200 49.66 9.86 -4.75
N VAL A 201 49.29 8.88 -3.93
CA VAL A 201 47.89 8.45 -3.77
C VAL A 201 47.02 9.49 -3.06
N LEU A 202 47.59 10.27 -2.13
CA LEU A 202 46.91 11.38 -1.48
C LEU A 202 46.73 12.57 -2.42
N ALA A 203 47.70 12.86 -3.30
CA ALA A 203 47.58 13.91 -4.30
C ALA A 203 46.51 13.58 -5.35
N ALA A 204 46.41 12.32 -5.78
CA ALA A 204 45.35 11.85 -6.68
C ALA A 204 43.96 11.97 -6.02
N ALA A 205 43.80 11.48 -4.78
CA ALA A 205 42.53 11.60 -4.04
C ALA A 205 42.13 13.06 -3.77
N ALA A 206 43.09 13.93 -3.43
CA ALA A 206 42.86 15.36 -3.25
C ALA A 206 42.48 16.07 -4.55
N ALA A 207 43.03 15.66 -5.70
CA ALA A 207 42.62 16.17 -7.01
C ALA A 207 41.16 15.80 -7.34
N THR A 208 40.75 14.55 -7.07
CA THR A 208 39.35 14.10 -7.24
C THR A 208 38.40 14.89 -6.32
N ALA A 209 38.76 15.06 -5.04
CA ALA A 209 37.98 15.84 -4.09
C ALA A 209 37.93 17.35 -4.43
N ALA A 210 38.96 17.90 -5.09
CA ALA A 210 38.98 19.27 -5.57
C ALA A 210 38.06 19.49 -6.79
N THR A 211 37.88 18.46 -7.63
CA THR A 211 36.93 18.52 -8.76
C THR A 211 35.46 18.42 -8.35
N GLU A 212 35.13 17.74 -7.25
CA GLU A 212 33.74 17.61 -6.77
C GLU A 212 33.07 18.95 -6.39
N LYS A 213 33.86 20.00 -6.10
CA LYS A 213 33.34 21.35 -5.84
C LYS A 213 33.23 22.25 -7.08
N LYS A 214 33.61 21.79 -8.27
CA LYS A 214 33.83 22.68 -9.43
C LYS A 214 32.90 22.47 -10.63
N ASP A 215 32.26 21.31 -10.75
CA ASP A 215 31.35 20.99 -11.87
C ASP A 215 29.88 20.88 -11.42
N PRO A 216 29.16 22.02 -11.27
CA PRO A 216 27.73 21.99 -10.90
C PRO A 216 26.90 21.16 -11.89
N GLY A 217 27.26 21.16 -13.18
CA GLY A 217 26.61 20.32 -14.19
C GLY A 217 26.74 18.81 -13.96
N ARG A 218 27.86 18.34 -13.40
CA ARG A 218 28.05 16.92 -13.04
C ARG A 218 27.17 16.56 -11.84
N TRP A 219 27.21 17.38 -10.79
CA TRP A 219 26.34 17.19 -9.62
C TRP A 219 24.85 17.19 -9.98
N ILE A 220 24.41 18.07 -10.89
CA ILE A 220 23.00 18.10 -11.38
C ILE A 220 22.62 16.81 -12.14
N ASN A 221 23.57 16.17 -12.85
CA ASN A 221 23.32 14.89 -13.53
C ASN A 221 23.25 13.74 -12.51
N ASP A 222 24.25 13.62 -11.64
CA ASP A 222 24.32 12.56 -10.62
C ASP A 222 23.06 12.63 -9.70
N PHE A 223 22.65 13.84 -9.27
CA PHE A 223 21.40 14.09 -8.54
C PHE A 223 20.13 13.68 -9.31
N SER A 224 20.08 13.96 -10.61
CA SER A 224 18.96 13.59 -11.49
C SER A 224 18.81 12.07 -11.59
N ASP A 225 19.92 11.35 -11.70
CA ASP A 225 19.94 9.91 -11.86
C ASP A 225 19.63 9.19 -10.53
N GLU A 226 20.17 9.67 -9.41
CA GLU A 226 19.78 9.19 -8.06
C GLU A 226 18.28 9.37 -7.80
N LEU A 227 17.73 10.54 -8.14
CA LEU A 227 16.29 10.81 -7.99
C LEU A 227 15.44 9.89 -8.90
N ALA A 228 15.87 9.63 -10.13
CA ALA A 228 15.20 8.68 -11.02
C ALA A 228 15.21 7.25 -10.45
N VAL A 229 16.34 6.80 -9.87
CA VAL A 229 16.44 5.49 -9.22
C VAL A 229 15.53 5.40 -8.00
N ALA A 230 15.51 6.40 -7.12
CA ALA A 230 14.61 6.40 -5.94
C ALA A 230 13.12 6.39 -6.33
N ILE A 231 12.74 7.09 -7.41
CA ILE A 231 11.39 7.03 -8.00
C ILE A 231 11.09 5.61 -8.51
N ALA A 232 12.03 4.97 -9.22
CA ALA A 232 11.86 3.62 -9.76
C ALA A 232 11.73 2.55 -8.67
N LEU A 233 12.51 2.66 -7.59
CA LEU A 233 12.46 1.78 -6.41
C LEU A 233 11.24 2.03 -5.51
N ARG A 234 10.46 3.09 -5.78
CA ARG A 234 9.32 3.56 -4.97
C ARG A 234 9.70 4.01 -3.55
N GLU A 235 10.93 4.48 -3.38
CA GLU A 235 11.46 5.00 -2.13
C GLU A 235 11.03 6.47 -1.96
N TRP A 236 9.72 6.68 -1.83
CA TRP A 236 9.07 7.99 -1.82
C TRP A 236 9.62 8.94 -0.74
N GLY A 237 10.09 8.41 0.39
CA GLY A 237 10.67 9.23 1.47
C GLY A 237 11.96 9.91 1.05
N ASP A 238 12.86 9.15 0.45
CA ASP A 238 14.17 9.61 0.00
C ASP A 238 14.05 10.46 -1.27
N ALA A 239 13.17 10.07 -2.20
CA ALA A 239 12.86 10.87 -3.39
C ALA A 239 12.30 12.26 -3.03
N VAL A 240 11.40 12.38 -2.04
CA VAL A 240 10.91 13.69 -1.57
C VAL A 240 12.02 14.48 -0.87
N SER A 241 12.86 13.83 -0.05
CA SER A 241 14.00 14.50 0.58
C SER A 241 15.01 15.02 -0.44
N MET A 242 15.24 14.28 -1.53
CA MET A 242 16.08 14.74 -2.64
C MET A 242 15.45 15.91 -3.38
N VAL A 243 14.14 15.90 -3.66
CA VAL A 243 13.45 17.07 -4.25
C VAL A 243 13.56 18.30 -3.34
N GLU A 244 13.41 18.16 -2.02
CA GLU A 244 13.62 19.26 -1.06
C GLU A 244 15.06 19.77 -1.06
N LYS A 245 16.07 18.87 -1.07
CA LYS A 245 17.49 19.24 -1.21
C LYS A 245 17.75 19.96 -2.54
N GLY A 246 17.13 19.53 -3.64
CA GLY A 246 17.21 20.15 -4.95
C GLY A 246 16.58 21.55 -4.98
N LYS A 247 15.40 21.74 -4.35
CA LYS A 247 14.79 23.07 -4.13
C LYS A 247 15.71 23.97 -3.28
N GLY A 248 16.33 23.40 -2.23
CA GLY A 248 17.29 24.11 -1.38
C GLY A 248 18.54 24.55 -2.14
N ALA A 249 19.15 23.65 -2.92
CA ALA A 249 20.28 23.97 -3.79
C ALA A 249 19.91 25.06 -4.81
N LEU A 250 18.73 24.99 -5.42
CA LEU A 250 18.24 26.01 -6.35
C LEU A 250 18.22 27.41 -5.71
N SER A 251 17.90 27.54 -4.42
CA SER A 251 17.92 28.82 -3.69
C SER A 251 19.33 29.41 -3.44
N THR A 252 20.40 28.64 -3.71
CA THR A 252 21.80 29.10 -3.57
C THR A 252 22.44 29.56 -4.88
N TYR A 253 21.79 29.31 -6.03
CA TYR A 253 22.24 29.78 -7.34
C TYR A 253 21.43 31.00 -7.78
N ASP A 254 22.05 31.90 -8.55
CA ASP A 254 21.34 33.02 -9.18
C ASP A 254 20.46 32.52 -10.34
N VAL A 255 19.30 33.16 -10.54
CA VAL A 255 18.27 32.77 -11.50
C VAL A 255 18.78 32.85 -12.95
N ALA A 256 19.76 33.72 -13.19
CA ALA A 256 20.42 33.92 -14.49
C ALA A 256 21.44 32.82 -14.86
N ASP A 257 21.86 31.96 -13.92
CA ASP A 257 22.86 30.92 -14.18
C ASP A 257 22.28 29.78 -15.05
N PRO A 258 22.94 29.36 -16.16
CA PRO A 258 22.53 28.17 -16.90
C PRO A 258 22.44 26.89 -16.05
N ALA A 259 23.23 26.78 -14.98
CA ALA A 259 23.13 25.69 -14.01
C ALA A 259 21.81 25.72 -13.23
N HIS A 260 21.36 26.91 -12.80
CA HIS A 260 20.06 27.10 -12.14
C HIS A 260 18.91 26.70 -13.07
N GLN A 261 18.95 27.13 -14.35
CA GLN A 261 17.92 26.77 -15.34
C GLN A 261 17.87 25.26 -15.61
N SER A 262 19.04 24.61 -15.79
CA SER A 262 19.17 23.17 -15.99
C SER A 262 18.65 22.36 -14.80
N LEU A 263 19.04 22.74 -13.57
CA LEU A 263 18.56 22.12 -12.34
C LEU A 263 17.04 22.28 -12.19
N SER A 264 16.51 23.50 -12.38
CA SER A 264 15.08 23.80 -12.26
C SER A 264 14.24 22.95 -13.23
N ALA A 265 14.65 22.84 -14.50
CA ALA A 265 13.96 22.02 -15.49
C ALA A 265 13.92 20.54 -15.13
N LYS A 266 15.06 19.96 -14.71
CA LYS A 266 15.15 18.56 -14.27
C LYS A 266 14.36 18.31 -12.99
N LEU A 267 14.45 19.21 -12.01
CA LEU A 267 13.73 19.13 -10.75
C LEU A 267 12.21 19.18 -10.99
N ALA A 268 11.73 20.05 -11.89
CA ALA A 268 10.32 20.12 -12.27
C ALA A 268 9.85 18.82 -12.96
N HIS A 269 10.65 18.28 -13.88
CA HIS A 269 10.35 17.00 -14.54
C HIS A 269 10.24 15.85 -13.55
N HIS A 270 11.26 15.64 -12.70
CA HIS A 270 11.26 14.58 -11.70
C HIS A 270 10.19 14.76 -10.62
N THR A 271 9.91 16.00 -10.21
CA THR A 271 8.78 16.30 -9.30
C THR A 271 7.45 15.90 -9.93
N SER A 272 7.26 16.13 -11.24
CA SER A 272 6.06 15.69 -11.96
C SER A 272 5.92 14.16 -11.98
N LEU A 273 7.01 13.44 -12.28
CA LEU A 273 7.05 11.97 -12.25
C LEU A 273 6.77 11.41 -10.85
N LEU A 274 7.41 11.95 -9.82
CA LEU A 274 7.23 11.57 -8.42
C LEU A 274 5.78 11.81 -7.96
N VAL A 275 5.22 12.99 -8.27
CA VAL A 275 3.81 13.30 -7.98
C VAL A 275 2.87 12.35 -8.71
N ALA A 276 3.12 12.03 -9.99
CA ALA A 276 2.31 11.09 -10.75
C ALA A 276 2.34 9.67 -10.14
N ALA A 277 3.52 9.19 -9.75
CA ALA A 277 3.70 7.86 -9.17
C ALA A 277 3.05 7.74 -7.77
N ILE A 278 3.24 8.73 -6.88
CA ILE A 278 2.57 8.74 -5.57
C ILE A 278 1.04 8.91 -5.73
N THR A 279 0.59 9.72 -6.70
CA THR A 279 -0.83 9.89 -7.04
C THR A 279 -1.44 8.56 -7.49
N HIS A 280 -0.77 7.82 -8.37
CA HIS A 280 -1.21 6.49 -8.81
C HIS A 280 -1.35 5.54 -7.62
N ASP A 281 -0.36 5.48 -6.73
CA ASP A 281 -0.43 4.63 -5.54
C ASP A 281 -1.56 5.04 -4.59
N LEU A 282 -1.76 6.34 -4.38
CA LEU A 282 -2.84 6.89 -3.55
C LEU A 282 -4.25 6.62 -4.12
N SER A 283 -4.38 6.47 -5.45
CA SER A 283 -5.66 6.20 -6.13
C SER A 283 -6.27 4.82 -5.79
N SER A 284 -5.48 3.91 -5.20
CA SER A 284 -5.92 2.55 -4.88
C SER A 284 -6.99 2.56 -3.76
N PRO A 285 -8.23 2.08 -4.02
CA PRO A 285 -9.32 2.12 -3.03
C PRO A 285 -9.08 1.25 -1.79
N TYR A 286 -8.11 0.34 -1.83
CA TYR A 286 -7.86 -0.68 -0.82
C TYR A 286 -6.63 -0.40 0.07
N LEU A 287 -6.10 0.82 0.04
CA LEU A 287 -5.01 1.23 0.92
C LEU A 287 -5.40 1.18 2.41
N LYS A 288 -4.40 0.96 3.26
CA LYS A 288 -4.51 1.07 4.73
C LYS A 288 -4.32 2.53 5.16
N LYS A 289 -4.92 2.92 6.30
CA LYS A 289 -4.76 4.26 6.93
C LYS A 289 -3.30 4.74 6.97
N THR A 290 -2.37 3.88 7.38
CA THR A 290 -0.93 4.21 7.44
C THR A 290 -0.31 4.54 6.09
N SER A 291 -0.67 3.80 5.03
CA SER A 291 -0.21 4.05 3.66
C SER A 291 -0.81 5.35 3.09
N VAL A 292 -2.09 5.62 3.36
CA VAL A 292 -2.75 6.87 2.96
C VAL A 292 -2.09 8.07 3.62
N VAL A 293 -1.93 8.06 4.95
CA VAL A 293 -1.30 9.16 5.72
C VAL A 293 0.13 9.41 5.23
N ARG A 294 0.91 8.34 4.98
CA ARG A 294 2.28 8.44 4.47
C ARG A 294 2.32 9.05 3.06
N ASN A 295 1.53 8.54 2.12
CA ASN A 295 1.51 9.03 0.74
C ASN A 295 0.96 10.47 0.64
N ALA A 296 -0.05 10.82 1.44
CA ALA A 296 -0.56 12.18 1.55
C ALA A 296 0.50 13.13 2.13
N SER A 297 1.23 12.73 3.17
CA SER A 297 2.34 13.52 3.74
C SER A 297 3.43 13.84 2.72
N TYR A 298 3.78 12.88 1.85
CA TYR A 298 4.71 13.14 0.74
C TYR A 298 4.16 14.16 -0.26
N LEU A 299 2.90 14.07 -0.67
CA LEU A 299 2.29 15.04 -1.59
C LEU A 299 2.09 16.43 -0.95
N LEU A 300 1.89 16.51 0.37
CA LEU A 300 1.84 17.77 1.11
C LEU A 300 3.22 18.47 1.11
N ARG A 301 4.31 17.72 1.33
CA ARG A 301 5.70 18.24 1.23
C ARG A 301 6.10 18.69 -0.19
N LEU A 302 5.42 18.18 -1.21
CA LEU A 302 5.60 18.57 -2.61
C LEU A 302 4.67 19.72 -3.05
N ASP A 303 3.97 20.37 -2.12
CA ASP A 303 3.02 21.47 -2.38
C ASP A 303 1.82 21.03 -3.26
N LYS A 304 1.43 19.74 -3.21
CA LYS A 304 0.31 19.15 -3.98
C LYS A 304 -0.82 18.63 -3.08
N GLY A 305 -1.07 19.31 -1.96
CA GLY A 305 -2.09 18.96 -0.97
C GLY A 305 -3.51 18.83 -1.54
N GLU A 306 -3.94 19.78 -2.38
CA GLU A 306 -5.29 19.77 -2.97
C GLU A 306 -5.52 18.55 -3.88
N LYS A 307 -4.55 18.27 -4.76
CA LYS A 307 -4.55 17.08 -5.62
C LYS A 307 -4.52 15.78 -4.80
N ALA A 308 -3.75 15.75 -3.72
CA ALA A 308 -3.72 14.60 -2.80
C ALA A 308 -5.07 14.35 -2.14
N ARG A 309 -5.75 15.41 -1.68
CA ARG A 309 -7.12 15.36 -1.14
C ARG A 309 -8.08 14.82 -2.19
N GLU A 310 -8.10 15.39 -3.39
CA GLU A 310 -9.04 14.99 -4.46
C GLU A 310 -8.89 13.52 -4.85
N ILE A 311 -7.66 13.06 -5.06
CA ILE A 311 -7.38 11.66 -5.41
C ILE A 311 -7.75 10.71 -4.26
N PHE A 312 -7.45 11.09 -3.01
CA PHE A 312 -7.87 10.34 -1.84
C PHE A 312 -9.41 10.22 -1.78
N LEU A 313 -10.13 11.34 -1.85
CA LEU A 313 -11.59 11.36 -1.74
C LEU A 313 -12.27 10.63 -2.92
N ALA A 314 -11.73 10.74 -4.15
CA ALA A 314 -12.17 9.97 -5.30
C ALA A 314 -11.99 8.46 -5.10
N ALA A 315 -10.84 8.00 -4.58
CA ALA A 315 -10.61 6.60 -4.25
C ALA A 315 -11.56 6.08 -3.16
N ARG A 316 -11.97 6.93 -2.22
CA ARG A 316 -12.95 6.61 -1.16
C ARG A 316 -14.38 6.55 -1.69
N SER A 317 -14.79 7.47 -2.57
CA SER A 317 -16.07 7.35 -3.30
C SER A 317 -16.12 6.10 -4.18
N GLU A 318 -15.02 5.73 -4.85
CA GLU A 318 -14.95 4.50 -5.62
C GLU A 318 -15.06 3.24 -4.74
N LEU A 319 -14.47 3.25 -3.55
CA LEU A 319 -14.67 2.19 -2.55
C LEU A 319 -16.13 2.11 -2.12
N LEU A 320 -16.77 3.25 -1.80
CA LEU A 320 -18.19 3.31 -1.41
C LEU A 320 -19.07 2.73 -2.51
N ARG A 321 -18.92 3.25 -3.72
CA ARG A 321 -19.63 2.83 -4.94
C ARG A 321 -19.51 1.34 -5.23
N ARG A 322 -18.38 0.71 -4.86
CA ARG A 322 -18.18 -0.74 -4.95
C ARG A 322 -18.85 -1.51 -3.81
N ARG A 323 -18.84 -0.99 -2.59
CA ARG A 323 -19.49 -1.63 -1.43
C ARG A 323 -21.01 -1.56 -1.51
N SER A 324 -21.58 -0.42 -1.85
CA SER A 324 -23.04 -0.27 -2.00
C SER A 324 -23.62 -1.18 -3.11
N ARG A 325 -22.82 -1.55 -4.13
CA ARG A 325 -23.19 -2.53 -5.17
C ARG A 325 -23.12 -4.00 -4.73
N GLN A 326 -22.47 -4.30 -3.61
CA GLN A 326 -22.41 -5.66 -3.07
C GLN A 326 -23.66 -6.00 -2.26
N ILE A 327 -24.39 -4.98 -1.82
CA ILE A 327 -25.69 -5.10 -1.14
C ILE A 327 -26.73 -5.48 -2.18
N LYS A 328 -27.41 -6.60 -1.98
CA LYS A 328 -28.52 -7.04 -2.84
C LYS A 328 -29.83 -6.59 -2.22
N PHE A 329 -30.80 -6.26 -3.07
CA PHE A 329 -32.17 -6.05 -2.62
C PHE A 329 -32.91 -7.40 -2.61
N GLU A 330 -33.39 -7.82 -1.44
CA GLU A 330 -34.07 -9.11 -1.24
C GLU A 330 -35.58 -8.94 -0.90
N GLY A 331 -36.12 -7.73 -1.07
CA GLY A 331 -37.54 -7.40 -0.88
C GLY A 331 -37.84 -6.59 0.38
N ASP A 332 -37.05 -6.76 1.44
CA ASP A 332 -37.15 -5.98 2.68
C ASP A 332 -36.43 -4.62 2.51
N VAL A 333 -37.20 -3.53 2.57
CA VAL A 333 -36.70 -2.16 2.44
C VAL A 333 -36.02 -1.68 3.73
N SER A 334 -36.55 -2.01 4.92
CA SER A 334 -35.92 -1.64 6.19
C SER A 334 -34.54 -2.28 6.34
N LEU A 335 -34.44 -3.58 6.03
CA LEU A 335 -33.17 -4.30 6.03
C LEU A 335 -32.18 -3.72 5.01
N TYR A 336 -32.61 -3.53 3.75
CA TYR A 336 -31.75 -2.95 2.71
C TYR A 336 -31.23 -1.56 3.08
N ILE A 337 -32.10 -0.68 3.61
CA ILE A 337 -31.72 0.64 4.09
C ILE A 337 -30.74 0.54 5.27
N SER A 338 -30.92 -0.41 6.19
CA SER A 338 -29.98 -0.61 7.31
C SER A 338 -28.57 -1.00 6.85
N GLU A 339 -28.44 -1.93 5.90
CA GLU A 339 -27.14 -2.33 5.34
C GLU A 339 -26.50 -1.18 4.54
N LEU A 340 -27.32 -0.46 3.77
CA LEU A 340 -26.88 0.69 2.97
C LEU A 340 -26.39 1.83 3.85
N ALA A 341 -27.14 2.15 4.92
CA ALA A 341 -26.79 3.17 5.90
C ALA A 341 -25.48 2.81 6.62
N LEU A 342 -25.36 1.57 7.12
CA LEU A 342 -24.15 1.08 7.74
C LEU A 342 -22.94 1.26 6.83
N VAL A 343 -23.04 0.86 5.55
CA VAL A 343 -21.94 1.02 4.58
C VAL A 343 -21.61 2.49 4.32
N HIS A 344 -22.60 3.38 4.12
CA HIS A 344 -22.33 4.80 3.84
C HIS A 344 -21.76 5.52 5.05
N PHE A 345 -22.47 5.53 6.18
CA PHE A 345 -22.08 6.31 7.36
C PHE A 345 -20.79 5.79 7.99
N THR A 346 -20.56 4.47 8.07
CA THR A 346 -19.29 3.93 8.58
C THR A 346 -18.13 4.20 7.62
N LEU A 347 -18.33 4.20 6.28
CA LEU A 347 -17.25 4.57 5.37
C LEU A 347 -16.93 6.07 5.42
N VAL A 348 -17.94 6.94 5.53
CA VAL A 348 -17.75 8.38 5.75
C VAL A 348 -16.99 8.60 7.05
N LYS A 349 -17.42 8.03 8.19
CA LYS A 349 -16.71 8.11 9.49
C LYS A 349 -15.23 7.72 9.38
N ASN A 350 -14.96 6.53 8.82
CA ASN A 350 -13.59 6.06 8.58
C ASN A 350 -12.79 7.05 7.71
N THR A 351 -13.43 7.63 6.69
CA THR A 351 -12.77 8.59 5.80
C THR A 351 -12.47 9.91 6.53
N SER A 352 -13.35 10.37 7.42
CA SER A 352 -13.10 11.51 8.32
C SER A 352 -11.86 11.31 9.18
N GLU A 353 -11.76 10.17 9.88
CA GLU A 353 -10.61 9.86 10.72
C GLU A 353 -9.29 9.79 9.93
N TRP A 354 -9.33 9.24 8.72
CA TRP A 354 -8.17 9.15 7.84
C TRP A 354 -7.79 10.53 7.31
N TYR A 355 -8.78 11.36 6.96
CA TYR A 355 -8.58 12.74 6.54
C TYR A 355 -7.92 13.56 7.65
N MET A 356 -8.47 13.58 8.87
CA MET A 356 -7.89 14.28 10.02
C MET A 356 -6.47 13.81 10.36
N SER A 357 -6.17 12.52 10.15
CA SER A 357 -4.83 11.97 10.38
C SER A 357 -3.81 12.40 9.30
N ALA A 358 -4.26 12.65 8.07
CA ALA A 358 -3.41 12.92 6.90
C ALA A 358 -3.31 14.42 6.56
N PHE A 359 -4.38 15.18 6.73
CA PHE A 359 -4.53 16.57 6.32
C PHE A 359 -4.86 17.44 7.54
N LYS A 360 -3.81 18.02 8.15
CA LYS A 360 -3.93 18.86 9.36
C LYS A 360 -4.23 20.34 9.08
N ASP A 361 -4.18 20.76 7.82
CA ASP A 361 -4.45 22.14 7.43
C ASP A 361 -5.95 22.37 7.20
N ASN A 362 -6.52 23.24 8.04
CA ASN A 362 -7.92 23.64 8.04
C ASN A 362 -8.38 24.25 6.70
N ARG A 363 -7.47 24.86 5.92
CA ARG A 363 -7.80 25.46 4.60
C ARG A 363 -8.38 24.44 3.62
N MET A 364 -7.93 23.19 3.68
CA MET A 364 -8.39 22.12 2.80
C MET A 364 -9.71 21.46 3.23
N ALA A 365 -10.14 21.66 4.48
CA ALA A 365 -11.27 20.96 5.10
C ALA A 365 -12.62 21.21 4.40
N SER A 366 -12.81 22.38 3.79
CA SER A 366 -14.02 22.72 3.02
C SER A 366 -14.32 21.72 1.89
N GLY A 367 -13.28 21.25 1.18
CA GLY A 367 -13.41 20.24 0.13
C GLY A 367 -13.77 18.85 0.68
N PHE A 368 -13.30 18.50 1.88
CA PHE A 368 -13.68 17.27 2.57
C PHE A 368 -15.15 17.33 3.04
N VAL A 369 -15.60 18.45 3.61
CA VAL A 369 -17.01 18.61 4.03
C VAL A 369 -17.95 18.51 2.82
N ARG A 370 -17.63 19.18 1.70
CA ARG A 370 -18.40 19.05 0.44
C ARG A 370 -18.49 17.60 -0.04
N TRP A 371 -17.39 16.84 0.02
CA TRP A 371 -17.38 15.43 -0.33
C TRP A 371 -18.29 14.59 0.58
N ALA A 372 -18.26 14.84 1.89
CA ALA A 372 -19.09 14.14 2.87
C ALA A 372 -20.58 14.44 2.65
N SER A 373 -20.96 15.71 2.43
CA SER A 373 -22.33 16.09 2.03
C SER A 373 -22.75 15.34 0.76
N ALA A 374 -21.92 15.33 -0.28
CA ALA A 374 -22.23 14.62 -1.53
C ALA A 374 -22.40 13.10 -1.36
N GLN A 375 -21.70 12.45 -0.41
CA GLN A 375 -21.93 11.03 -0.12
C GLN A 375 -23.28 10.80 0.59
N ILE A 376 -23.72 11.75 1.41
CA ILE A 376 -25.00 11.71 2.13
C ILE A 376 -26.17 12.03 1.19
N GLU A 377 -25.99 12.98 0.27
CA GLU A 377 -26.94 13.25 -0.82
C GLU A 377 -27.12 12.04 -1.73
N ALA A 378 -26.03 11.38 -2.13
CA ALA A 378 -26.09 10.14 -2.93
C ALA A 378 -26.78 8.98 -2.17
N TYR A 379 -26.55 8.85 -0.86
CA TYR A 379 -27.29 7.92 -0.01
C TYR A 379 -28.79 8.27 0.00
N ALA A 380 -29.14 9.54 0.21
CA ALA A 380 -30.52 9.98 0.30
C ALA A 380 -31.29 9.82 -1.02
N GLU A 381 -30.65 10.00 -2.18
CA GLU A 381 -31.28 9.68 -3.49
C GLU A 381 -31.67 8.20 -3.58
N ILE A 382 -30.78 7.30 -3.14
CA ILE A 382 -31.07 5.86 -3.09
C ILE A 382 -32.18 5.58 -2.08
N PHE A 383 -32.12 6.18 -0.88
CA PHE A 383 -33.17 6.08 0.14
C PHE A 383 -34.53 6.45 -0.43
N ARG A 384 -34.68 7.65 -1.02
CA ARG A 384 -35.96 8.11 -1.58
C ARG A 384 -36.47 7.16 -2.66
N ARG A 385 -35.58 6.67 -3.54
CA ARG A 385 -35.96 5.74 -4.62
C ARG A 385 -36.43 4.38 -4.10
N GLN A 386 -35.94 3.89 -2.96
CA GLN A 386 -36.38 2.61 -2.37
C GLN A 386 -37.58 2.75 -1.41
N VAL A 387 -37.63 3.84 -0.64
CA VAL A 387 -38.66 4.07 0.40
C VAL A 387 -39.93 4.71 -0.16
N TYR A 388 -39.83 5.56 -1.19
CA TYR A 388 -40.97 6.23 -1.84
C TYR A 388 -41.23 5.78 -3.29
N GLY A 389 -40.31 5.03 -3.90
CA GLY A 389 -40.47 4.50 -5.26
C GLY A 389 -41.36 3.26 -5.36
N VAL A 390 -41.76 2.68 -4.23
CA VAL A 390 -42.69 1.55 -4.14
C VAL A 390 -44.08 2.09 -3.82
N ALA A 391 -45.06 1.80 -4.68
CA ALA A 391 -46.46 2.15 -4.43
C ALA A 391 -46.99 1.43 -3.17
N ASP A 392 -47.80 2.13 -2.37
CA ASP A 392 -48.44 1.64 -1.15
C ASP A 392 -47.48 1.10 -0.06
N GLN A 393 -46.33 1.77 0.14
CA GLN A 393 -45.44 1.52 1.28
C GLN A 393 -46.11 1.76 2.64
N ASP A 394 -45.88 0.87 3.60
CA ASP A 394 -46.39 1.00 4.97
C ASP A 394 -45.71 2.20 5.66
N PRO A 395 -46.47 3.19 6.19
CA PRO A 395 -45.91 4.29 6.97
C PRO A 395 -44.97 3.86 8.11
N LYS A 396 -45.12 2.65 8.65
CA LYS A 396 -44.21 2.07 9.65
C LYS A 396 -42.82 1.79 9.08
N VAL A 397 -42.73 1.20 7.88
CA VAL A 397 -41.46 0.92 7.18
C VAL A 397 -40.74 2.23 6.84
N VAL A 398 -41.50 3.25 6.42
CA VAL A 398 -40.96 4.60 6.19
C VAL A 398 -40.38 5.18 7.49
N SER A 399 -41.12 5.09 8.61
CA SER A 399 -40.64 5.58 9.91
C SER A 399 -39.40 4.85 10.40
N GLU A 400 -39.39 3.51 10.32
CA GLU A 400 -38.27 2.67 10.71
C GLU A 400 -37.02 2.98 9.88
N ALA A 401 -37.15 3.10 8.55
CA ALA A 401 -36.05 3.47 7.66
C ALA A 401 -35.46 4.86 8.00
N ILE A 402 -36.30 5.83 8.38
CA ILE A 402 -35.86 7.15 8.86
C ILE A 402 -35.10 7.02 10.19
N GLU A 403 -35.60 6.27 11.17
CA GLU A 403 -34.94 6.08 12.46
C GLU A 403 -33.59 5.36 12.32
N ILE A 404 -33.52 4.29 11.52
CA ILE A 404 -32.28 3.58 11.15
C ILE A 404 -31.27 4.56 10.54
N THR A 405 -31.71 5.44 9.64
CA THR A 405 -30.86 6.46 9.02
C THR A 405 -30.37 7.48 10.04
N LYS A 406 -31.25 8.05 10.87
CA LYS A 406 -30.88 9.04 11.90
C LYS A 406 -29.93 8.45 12.95
N SER A 407 -30.17 7.20 13.38
CA SER A 407 -29.30 6.45 14.27
C SER A 407 -27.92 6.24 13.64
N SER A 408 -27.87 5.76 12.40
CA SER A 408 -26.61 5.55 11.66
C SER A 408 -25.84 6.85 11.43
N ALA A 409 -26.52 7.98 11.24
CA ALA A 409 -25.90 9.29 11.07
C ALA A 409 -25.31 9.86 12.37
N ASN A 410 -25.81 9.48 13.55
CA ASN A 410 -25.26 9.94 14.84
C ASN A 410 -23.78 9.55 15.01
N GLN A 411 -23.32 8.44 14.43
CA GLN A 411 -21.91 8.03 14.48
C GLN A 411 -20.96 9.06 13.82
N LEU A 412 -21.46 9.97 12.98
CA LEU A 412 -20.68 11.05 12.38
C LEU A 412 -20.41 12.21 13.36
N LYS A 413 -21.23 12.37 14.40
CA LYS A 413 -21.02 13.39 15.44
C LYS A 413 -19.73 13.14 16.22
N GLU A 414 -19.36 11.88 16.44
CA GLU A 414 -18.09 11.47 17.06
C GLU A 414 -16.84 11.97 16.29
N VAL A 415 -16.97 12.20 14.98
CA VAL A 415 -15.91 12.76 14.12
C VAL A 415 -16.19 14.23 13.75
N GLY A 416 -16.97 14.94 14.57
CA GLY A 416 -17.23 16.37 14.42
C GLY A 416 -18.12 16.74 13.22
N LEU A 417 -18.85 15.79 12.65
CA LEU A 417 -19.71 16.01 11.47
C LEU A 417 -21.18 15.86 11.85
N SER A 418 -21.91 16.98 11.89
CA SER A 418 -23.36 16.99 12.13
C SER A 418 -24.12 17.23 10.83
N PHE A 419 -24.80 16.20 10.34
CA PHE A 419 -25.66 16.24 9.15
C PHE A 419 -27.14 16.01 9.46
N GLY A 420 -27.56 16.19 10.73
CA GLY A 420 -28.94 15.96 11.16
C GLY A 420 -29.95 16.81 10.38
N PHE A 421 -29.71 18.12 10.31
CA PHE A 421 -30.56 19.05 9.55
C PHE A 421 -30.60 18.70 8.05
N LEU A 422 -29.48 18.24 7.49
CA LEU A 422 -29.35 17.93 6.07
C LEU A 422 -30.16 16.68 5.73
N LEU A 423 -30.09 15.66 6.58
CA LEU A 423 -30.89 14.44 6.43
C LEU A 423 -32.39 14.71 6.62
N GLU A 424 -32.78 15.61 7.53
CA GLU A 424 -34.20 15.96 7.72
C GLU A 424 -34.84 16.61 6.48
N ASP A 425 -34.05 17.29 5.65
CA ASP A 425 -34.51 17.79 4.35
C ASP A 425 -34.39 16.74 3.24
N LEU A 426 -33.24 16.08 3.13
CA LEU A 426 -32.96 15.12 2.06
C LEU A 426 -33.82 13.84 2.11
N LEU A 427 -34.30 13.44 3.29
CA LEU A 427 -35.12 12.22 3.44
C LEU A 427 -36.61 12.45 3.14
N LYS A 428 -37.06 13.68 2.87
CA LYS A 428 -38.45 13.96 2.44
C LYS A 428 -38.72 13.41 1.03
N PRO A 429 -39.97 13.09 0.65
CA PRO A 429 -40.31 12.77 -0.74
C PRO A 429 -39.89 13.88 -1.71
N ASP A 430 -39.45 13.53 -2.93
CA ASP A 430 -39.12 14.51 -3.97
C ASP A 430 -40.38 15.30 -4.36
N GLY A 431 -40.48 16.55 -3.90
CA GLY A 431 -41.67 17.39 -4.09
C GLY A 431 -41.77 18.61 -3.15
N THR A 432 -41.04 18.63 -2.03
CA THR A 432 -40.84 19.86 -1.24
C THR A 432 -39.56 20.57 -1.68
N ASP A 433 -39.63 21.90 -1.84
CA ASP A 433 -38.52 22.78 -2.27
C ASP A 433 -37.20 22.48 -1.56
N ARG A 434 -36.08 22.64 -2.26
CA ARG A 434 -34.71 22.62 -1.69
C ARG A 434 -34.26 24.05 -1.33
N PRO A 435 -34.23 24.47 -0.06
CA PRO A 435 -33.51 25.66 0.35
C PRO A 435 -32.04 25.27 0.61
N ILE A 436 -31.10 25.93 -0.07
CA ILE A 436 -29.66 25.68 0.12
C ILE A 436 -29.28 25.97 1.59
N PRO A 437 -28.86 24.98 2.41
CA PRO A 437 -28.52 25.23 3.80
C PRO A 437 -27.04 25.65 3.92
N ALA A 438 -26.80 26.77 4.60
CA ALA A 438 -25.44 27.14 5.01
C ALA A 438 -24.96 26.21 6.15
N LEU A 439 -23.78 25.60 5.96
CA LEU A 439 -23.14 24.75 6.97
C LEU A 439 -22.52 25.61 8.08
N THR A 440 -23.22 25.74 9.21
CA THR A 440 -22.67 26.35 10.42
C THR A 440 -21.71 25.39 11.11
N LEU A 441 -20.42 25.73 11.12
CA LEU A 441 -19.40 25.04 11.92
C LEU A 441 -19.58 25.42 13.40
N THR A 442 -20.11 24.50 14.20
CA THR A 442 -20.20 24.67 15.65
C THR A 442 -18.83 24.43 16.30
N LEU A 443 -18.18 25.51 16.72
CA LEU A 443 -17.13 25.44 17.74
C LEU A 443 -17.78 25.10 19.10
N ALA A 444 -17.02 24.47 19.99
CA ALA A 444 -17.52 23.92 21.24
C ALA A 444 -17.82 25.00 22.31
N ASP A 445 -18.73 24.64 23.23
CA ASP A 445 -19.29 25.38 24.37
C ASP A 445 -18.45 26.52 24.99
N GLU A 446 -19.15 27.64 25.22
CA GLU A 446 -19.02 28.51 26.40
C GLU A 446 -20.46 28.83 26.89
N PRO A 447 -20.70 29.08 28.19
CA PRO A 447 -22.01 28.81 28.81
C PRO A 447 -23.03 29.95 28.73
N SER A 448 -24.28 29.57 28.45
CA SER A 448 -25.55 30.17 28.91
C SER A 448 -25.55 31.64 29.35
N GLU A 449 -25.90 32.57 28.45
CA GLU A 449 -26.51 33.85 28.80
C GLU A 449 -27.87 34.09 28.13
N ALA A 450 -28.67 34.94 28.77
CA ALA A 450 -30.11 35.04 28.68
C ALA A 450 -30.73 35.39 27.30
N ALA A 451 -31.85 34.71 27.03
CA ALA A 451 -33.09 35.21 26.42
C ALA A 451 -33.07 36.39 25.42
N THR A 452 -33.65 36.16 24.23
CA THR A 452 -34.58 37.12 23.62
C THR A 452 -35.56 36.41 22.67
N HIS A 453 -36.83 36.31 23.06
CA HIS A 453 -37.89 35.89 22.14
C HIS A 453 -38.12 36.99 21.09
N ARG A 454 -37.58 36.81 19.89
CA ARG A 454 -37.96 37.63 18.72
C ARG A 454 -39.31 37.15 18.18
N LEU A 455 -40.39 37.78 18.65
CA LEU A 455 -41.71 37.66 18.03
C LEU A 455 -41.65 38.13 16.58
N SER A 456 -42.41 37.50 15.69
CA SER A 456 -42.41 37.87 14.27
C SER A 456 -43.03 39.27 14.08
N ALA A 457 -42.60 39.97 13.03
CA ALA A 457 -43.21 41.26 12.67
C ALA A 457 -44.69 41.14 12.24
N GLN A 458 -45.19 39.92 12.00
CA GLN A 458 -46.60 39.64 11.73
C GLN A 458 -47.42 39.51 13.03
N GLU A 459 -46.89 38.90 14.10
CA GLU A 459 -47.53 38.88 15.43
C GLU A 459 -47.78 40.31 15.94
N ILE A 460 -46.78 41.19 15.85
CA ILE A 460 -46.86 42.57 16.34
C ILE A 460 -47.98 43.35 15.63
N ARG A 461 -48.07 43.25 14.29
CA ARG A 461 -49.17 43.88 13.53
C ARG A 461 -50.55 43.31 13.89
N ARG A 462 -50.63 42.01 14.19
CA ARG A 462 -51.90 41.35 14.54
C ARG A 462 -52.41 41.79 15.92
N GLN A 463 -51.52 42.02 16.89
CA GLN A 463 -51.88 42.53 18.21
C GLN A 463 -52.28 44.01 18.19
N SER A 464 -51.57 44.87 17.45
CA SER A 464 -51.97 46.29 17.32
C SER A 464 -53.36 46.48 16.67
N ALA A 465 -53.79 45.57 15.81
CA ALA A 465 -55.11 45.62 15.17
C ALA A 465 -56.28 45.20 16.09
N MET A 466 -56.01 44.56 17.24
CA MET A 466 -57.05 44.15 18.20
C MET A 466 -57.27 45.14 19.35
N LEU A 467 -56.49 46.22 19.44
CA LEU A 467 -56.54 47.21 20.52
C LEU A 467 -57.27 48.52 20.14
N HIS A 468 -57.97 48.56 19.00
CA HIS A 468 -58.78 49.71 18.54
C HIS A 468 -60.18 49.25 18.06
N ARG A 469 -60.87 48.47 18.89
CA ARG A 469 -62.31 48.19 18.78
C ARG A 469 -62.95 48.09 20.16
#